data_AF-A0A966D4J6-F1
#
_entry.id   AF-A0A966D4J6-F1
#
_cell.length_a   1.000
_cell.length_b   1.000
_cell.length_c   1.000
_cell.angle_alpha   90.00
_cell.angle_beta   90.00
_cell.angle_gamma   90.00
#
_symmetry.space_group_name_H-M   'P 1'
#
loop_
_entity.id
_entity.type
_entity.pdbx_description
1 polymer ?
#
loop_
_entity_poly.entity_id
_entity_poly.type
_entity_poly.pdbx_seq_one_letter_code
_entity_poly.pdbx_strand_id
1 'polypeptide(L)'
;EQIGGLMRAINAFSGTPVVRCAMLLQAYTATRPGETRWAEWDEFDGDLWRIPAVRMKRRLLHVVPLSTQAQAVLDDLRHFSGAGTLLFPSARDRRRPISDAAVNAGLRRMGFAQDEFTGHSFRSMFSTIANENGWAPDAIERQLAHVEGNAVRAAYNHAEYLPQRREMLQWWADWLEQMAEACPLRK
;
A
#
# COMPACT_ATOMS: atom_id res chain seq x y z
N GLU A 1 18.66 6.37 -4.29
CA GLU A 1 18.77 5.84 -5.67
C GLU A 1 17.92 4.58 -5.91
N GLN A 2 18.08 3.51 -5.12
CA GLN A 2 17.32 2.25 -5.32
C GLN A 2 15.79 2.40 -5.26
N ILE A 3 15.25 3.18 -4.32
CA ILE A 3 13.80 3.41 -4.19
C ILE A 3 13.23 4.13 -5.40
N GLY A 4 13.93 5.15 -5.91
CA GLY A 4 13.53 5.86 -7.12
C GLY A 4 13.50 4.95 -8.35
N GLY A 5 14.53 4.10 -8.51
CA GLY A 5 14.56 3.07 -9.54
C GLY A 5 13.41 2.08 -9.43
N LEU A 6 13.05 1.65 -8.21
CA LEU A 6 11.91 0.79 -7.95
C LEU A 6 10.59 1.44 -8.37
N MET A 7 10.32 2.67 -7.92
CA MET A 7 9.07 3.36 -8.24
C MET A 7 8.91 3.60 -9.75
N ARG A 8 10.00 3.99 -10.45
CA ARG A 8 9.96 4.07 -11.92
C ARG A 8 9.69 2.74 -12.59
N ALA A 9 10.34 1.67 -12.14
CA ALA A 9 10.13 0.34 -12.71
C ALA A 9 8.67 -0.11 -12.54
N ILE A 10 8.08 0.13 -11.35
CA ILE A 10 6.66 -0.13 -11.11
C ILE A 10 5.78 0.71 -12.03
N ASN A 11 6.07 2.00 -12.17
CA ASN A 11 5.31 2.90 -13.04
C ASN A 11 5.36 2.46 -14.51
N ALA A 12 6.52 2.01 -14.99
CA ALA A 12 6.72 1.49 -16.35
C ALA A 12 6.35 0.01 -16.52
N PHE A 13 5.81 -0.66 -15.49
CA PHE A 13 5.55 -2.09 -15.52
C PHE A 13 4.53 -2.46 -16.60
N SER A 14 5.00 -3.12 -17.66
CA SER A 14 4.21 -3.58 -18.82
C SER A 14 3.51 -4.93 -18.62
N GLY A 15 3.53 -5.47 -17.39
CA GLY A 15 2.81 -6.69 -17.04
C GLY A 15 1.31 -6.45 -16.82
N THR A 16 0.70 -7.22 -15.91
CA THR A 16 -0.74 -7.10 -15.65
C THR A 16 -1.05 -5.76 -14.93
N PRO A 17 -1.95 -4.91 -15.46
CA PRO A 17 -2.29 -3.61 -14.85
C PRO A 17 -2.75 -3.73 -13.39
N VAL A 18 -3.51 -4.78 -13.07
CA VAL A 18 -3.95 -5.08 -11.70
C VAL A 18 -2.77 -5.31 -10.75
N VAL A 19 -1.69 -5.97 -11.20
CA VAL A 19 -0.49 -6.21 -10.38
C VAL A 19 0.32 -4.92 -10.22
N ARG A 20 0.39 -4.07 -11.25
CA ARG A 20 0.98 -2.72 -11.15
C ARG A 20 0.28 -1.91 -10.06
N CYS A 21 -1.04 -1.84 -10.12
CA CYS A 21 -1.85 -1.10 -9.14
C CYS A 21 -1.69 -1.67 -7.73
N ALA A 22 -1.57 -2.99 -7.58
CA ALA A 22 -1.33 -3.61 -6.27
C ALA A 22 0.02 -3.19 -5.67
N MET A 23 1.07 -3.11 -6.50
CA MET A 23 2.40 -2.64 -6.07
C MET A 23 2.37 -1.16 -5.68
N LEU A 24 1.74 -0.31 -6.50
CA LEU A 24 1.61 1.13 -6.22
C LEU A 24 0.79 1.38 -4.96
N LEU A 25 -0.36 0.71 -4.80
CA LEU A 25 -1.20 0.87 -3.63
C LEU A 25 -0.43 0.44 -2.35
N GLN A 26 0.33 -0.67 -2.40
CA GLN A 26 1.21 -1.06 -1.28
C GLN A 26 2.29 -0.04 -0.99
N ALA A 27 2.91 0.53 -2.03
CA ALA A 27 3.93 1.55 -1.89
C ALA A 27 3.36 2.79 -1.17
N TYR A 28 2.26 3.36 -1.65
CA TYR A 28 1.70 4.60 -1.09
C TYR A 28 1.02 4.41 0.27
N THR A 29 0.53 3.21 0.59
CA THR A 29 -0.23 2.98 1.85
C THR A 29 0.55 2.24 2.92
N ALA A 30 1.69 1.62 2.58
CA ALA A 30 2.43 0.73 3.46
C ALA A 30 1.56 -0.38 4.10
N THR A 31 0.50 -0.85 3.42
CA THR A 31 -0.33 -1.97 3.89
C THR A 31 0.33 -3.32 3.65
N ARG A 32 -0.11 -4.37 4.36
CA ARG A 32 0.44 -5.73 4.17
C ARG A 32 -0.04 -6.31 2.84
N PRO A 33 0.74 -7.19 2.19
CA PRO A 33 0.30 -7.83 0.95
C PRO A 33 -1.04 -8.56 1.06
N GLY A 34 -1.30 -9.22 2.19
CA GLY A 34 -2.57 -9.88 2.47
C GLY A 34 -3.74 -8.90 2.62
N GLU A 35 -3.51 -7.70 3.15
CA GLU A 35 -4.52 -6.65 3.29
C GLU A 35 -4.88 -6.10 1.90
N THR A 36 -3.87 -5.76 1.09
CA THR A 36 -4.05 -5.24 -0.27
C THR A 36 -4.78 -6.21 -1.18
N ARG A 37 -4.32 -7.47 -1.28
CA ARG A 37 -4.85 -8.40 -2.30
C ARG A 37 -6.34 -8.70 -2.10
N TRP A 38 -6.81 -8.66 -0.86
CA TRP A 38 -8.20 -8.92 -0.49
C TRP A 38 -9.04 -7.65 -0.34
N ALA A 39 -8.52 -6.49 -0.75
CA ALA A 39 -9.27 -5.24 -0.69
C ALA A 39 -10.53 -5.31 -1.58
N GLU A 40 -11.63 -4.78 -1.05
CA GLU A 40 -12.94 -4.73 -1.71
C GLU A 40 -13.36 -3.27 -1.94
N TRP A 41 -14.11 -3.01 -3.01
CA TRP A 41 -14.45 -1.63 -3.40
C TRP A 41 -15.34 -0.90 -2.40
N ASP A 42 -16.15 -1.63 -1.62
CA ASP A 42 -17.04 -1.09 -0.59
C ASP A 42 -16.32 -0.67 0.70
N GLU A 43 -15.00 -0.89 0.78
CA GLU A 43 -14.17 -0.51 1.92
C GLU A 43 -13.62 0.92 1.82
N PHE A 44 -13.82 1.54 0.66
CA PHE A 44 -13.28 2.84 0.32
C PHE A 44 -14.39 3.89 0.40
N ASP A 45 -14.19 4.88 1.25
CA ASP A 45 -15.11 6.00 1.46
C ASP A 45 -14.32 7.31 1.47
N GLY A 46 -14.49 8.11 0.42
CA GLY A 46 -13.67 9.28 0.16
C GLY A 46 -12.18 8.93 0.09
N ASP A 47 -11.39 9.53 0.98
CA ASP A 47 -9.95 9.32 1.09
C ASP A 47 -9.57 8.32 2.20
N LEU A 48 -10.51 7.48 2.63
CA LEU A 48 -10.28 6.47 3.65
C LEU A 48 -10.52 5.07 3.10
N TRP A 49 -9.58 4.17 3.38
CA TRP A 49 -9.73 2.74 3.22
C TRP A 49 -9.92 2.06 4.58
N ARG A 50 -11.05 1.38 4.78
CA ARG A 50 -11.45 0.74 6.04
C ARG A 50 -11.30 -0.77 5.95
N ILE A 51 -10.13 -1.28 6.30
CA ILE A 51 -9.82 -2.71 6.23
C ILE A 51 -10.52 -3.45 7.38
N PRO A 52 -11.43 -4.40 7.10
CA PRO A 52 -12.22 -5.10 8.11
C PRO A 52 -11.36 -5.89 9.10
N ALA A 53 -11.77 -5.88 10.36
CA ALA A 53 -11.11 -6.61 11.44
C ALA A 53 -10.87 -8.10 11.12
N VAL A 54 -11.79 -8.75 10.41
CA VAL A 54 -11.67 -10.18 10.03
C VAL A 54 -10.44 -10.46 9.16
N ARG A 55 -9.94 -9.48 8.41
CA ARG A 55 -8.72 -9.60 7.60
C ARG A 55 -7.44 -9.12 8.31
N MET A 56 -7.57 -8.57 9.51
CA MET A 56 -6.45 -8.00 10.26
C MET A 56 -5.90 -9.01 11.28
N LYS A 57 -4.57 -9.12 11.37
CA LYS A 57 -3.87 -10.02 12.31
C LYS A 57 -4.30 -9.81 13.77
N ARG A 58 -4.58 -8.57 14.17
CA ARG A 58 -5.01 -8.21 15.53
C ARG A 58 -6.53 -8.15 15.70
N ARG A 59 -7.31 -8.50 14.68
CA ARG A 59 -8.79 -8.44 14.67
C ARG A 59 -9.35 -7.07 15.07
N LEU A 60 -8.68 -6.01 14.64
CA LEU A 60 -9.12 -4.62 14.80
C LEU A 60 -9.28 -4.00 13.43
N LEU A 61 -10.33 -3.19 13.24
CA LEU A 61 -10.51 -2.40 12.04
C LEU A 61 -9.29 -1.49 11.83
N HIS A 62 -8.72 -1.53 10.63
CA HIS A 62 -7.60 -0.67 10.26
C HIS A 62 -8.06 0.35 9.23
N VAL A 63 -8.10 1.62 9.64
CA VAL A 63 -8.44 2.75 8.77
C VAL A 63 -7.15 3.33 8.23
N VAL A 64 -7.01 3.41 6.91
CA VAL A 64 -5.83 3.89 6.18
C VAL A 64 -6.23 5.12 5.35
N PRO A 65 -5.67 6.30 5.61
CA PRO A 65 -5.83 7.46 4.73
C PRO A 65 -5.22 7.20 3.34
N LEU A 66 -5.73 7.87 2.32
CA LEU A 66 -5.28 7.75 0.95
C LEU A 66 -4.71 9.09 0.49
N SER A 67 -3.44 9.08 0.10
CA SER A 67 -2.85 10.21 -0.63
C SER A 67 -3.54 10.40 -1.99
N THR A 68 -3.32 11.56 -2.62
CA THR A 68 -3.82 11.83 -3.97
C THR A 68 -3.31 10.79 -4.98
N GLN A 69 -2.07 10.33 -4.84
CA GLN A 69 -1.48 9.27 -5.68
C GLN A 69 -2.16 7.93 -5.45
N ALA A 70 -2.45 7.56 -4.20
CA ALA A 70 -3.18 6.33 -3.90
C ALA A 70 -4.61 6.36 -4.49
N GLN A 71 -5.27 7.52 -4.44
CA GLN A 71 -6.59 7.71 -5.06
C GLN A 71 -6.50 7.58 -6.59
N ALA A 72 -5.49 8.17 -7.23
CA ALA A 72 -5.27 8.01 -8.68
C ALA A 72 -5.07 6.54 -9.08
N VAL A 73 -4.36 5.74 -8.26
CA VAL A 73 -4.24 4.29 -8.48
C VAL A 73 -5.59 3.59 -8.43
N LEU A 74 -6.49 4.00 -7.54
CA LEU A 74 -7.84 3.44 -7.47
C LEU A 74 -8.66 3.82 -8.69
N ASP A 75 -8.58 5.06 -9.14
CA ASP A 75 -9.27 5.53 -10.35
C ASP A 75 -8.81 4.77 -11.60
N ASP A 76 -7.51 4.57 -11.76
CA ASP A 76 -6.94 3.71 -12.80
C ASP A 76 -7.49 2.27 -12.69
N LEU A 77 -7.48 1.70 -11.48
CA LEU A 77 -7.88 0.33 -11.22
C LEU A 77 -9.37 0.07 -11.51
N ARG A 78 -10.24 1.08 -11.31
CA ARG A 78 -11.68 0.97 -11.61
C ARG A 78 -11.95 0.54 -13.04
N HIS A 79 -11.12 0.94 -14.00
CA HIS A 79 -11.25 0.54 -15.40
C HIS A 79 -11.10 -0.97 -15.63
N PHE A 80 -10.41 -1.68 -14.73
CA PHE A 80 -10.12 -3.11 -14.86
C PHE A 80 -11.02 -3.99 -13.97
N SER A 81 -11.33 -3.52 -12.75
CA SER A 81 -12.02 -4.32 -11.74
C SER A 81 -13.22 -3.62 -11.08
N GLY A 82 -13.55 -2.39 -11.46
CA GLY A 82 -14.59 -1.58 -10.80
C GLY A 82 -16.01 -2.15 -10.84
N ALA A 83 -16.30 -3.07 -11.78
CA ALA A 83 -17.58 -3.78 -11.85
C ALA A 83 -17.67 -5.03 -10.94
N GLY A 84 -16.57 -5.42 -10.29
CA GLY A 84 -16.52 -6.56 -9.38
C GLY A 84 -16.47 -6.13 -7.91
N THR A 85 -16.37 -7.11 -7.01
CA THR A 85 -16.21 -6.86 -5.56
C THR A 85 -14.76 -6.53 -5.20
N LEU A 86 -13.81 -7.35 -5.69
CA LEU A 86 -12.39 -7.23 -5.37
C LEU A 86 -11.72 -6.13 -6.20
N LEU A 87 -10.81 -5.37 -5.58
CA LEU A 87 -9.90 -4.46 -6.28
C LEU A 87 -8.94 -5.24 -7.19
N PHE A 88 -8.40 -6.35 -6.69
CA PHE A 88 -7.34 -7.11 -7.37
C PHE A 88 -7.77 -8.54 -7.70
N PRO A 89 -8.74 -8.75 -8.61
CA PRO A 89 -9.19 -10.07 -8.99
C PRO A 89 -8.10 -10.83 -9.75
N SER A 90 -8.05 -12.15 -9.56
CA SER A 90 -7.24 -13.05 -10.38
C SER A 90 -7.79 -13.07 -11.81
N ALA A 91 -6.88 -13.09 -12.79
CA ALA A 91 -7.26 -13.24 -14.20
C ALA A 91 -7.95 -14.58 -14.50
N ARG A 92 -7.74 -15.62 -13.66
CA ARG A 92 -8.33 -16.96 -13.84
C ARG A 92 -9.69 -17.14 -13.17
N ASP A 93 -9.92 -16.48 -12.04
CA ASP A 93 -11.20 -16.51 -11.30
C ASP A 93 -11.39 -15.16 -10.61
N ARG A 94 -12.34 -14.37 -11.11
CA ARG A 94 -12.60 -13.01 -10.61
C ARG A 94 -13.15 -12.99 -9.18
N ARG A 95 -13.56 -14.13 -8.62
CA ARG A 95 -13.99 -14.28 -7.22
C ARG A 95 -12.82 -14.49 -6.27
N ARG A 96 -11.62 -14.74 -6.80
CA ARG A 96 -10.39 -14.89 -6.01
C ARG A 96 -9.47 -13.72 -6.28
N PRO A 97 -8.69 -13.26 -5.30
CA PRO A 97 -7.71 -12.23 -5.54
C PRO A 97 -6.50 -12.76 -6.32
N ILE A 98 -5.67 -11.86 -6.85
CA ILE A 98 -4.31 -12.17 -7.31
C ILE A 98 -3.56 -13.00 -6.25
N SER A 99 -2.66 -13.90 -6.65
CA SER A 99 -1.94 -14.79 -5.72
C SER A 99 -1.05 -14.02 -4.73
N ASP A 100 -0.70 -14.64 -3.59
CA ASP A 100 0.26 -14.05 -2.63
C ASP A 100 1.62 -13.75 -3.28
N ALA A 101 1.99 -14.53 -4.30
CA ALA A 101 3.23 -14.35 -5.04
C ALA A 101 3.14 -13.29 -6.15
N ALA A 102 1.97 -12.73 -6.47
CA ALA A 102 1.78 -11.90 -7.65
C ALA A 102 2.63 -10.63 -7.63
N VAL A 103 2.66 -9.91 -6.49
CA VAL A 103 3.51 -8.73 -6.31
C VAL A 103 4.99 -9.10 -6.41
N ASN A 104 5.42 -10.14 -5.69
CA ASN A 104 6.81 -10.58 -5.73
C ASN A 104 7.23 -11.00 -7.15
N ALA A 105 6.36 -11.70 -7.89
CA ALA A 105 6.59 -12.06 -9.28
C ALA A 105 6.66 -10.83 -10.20
N GLY A 106 5.86 -9.79 -9.95
CA GLY A 106 6.00 -8.49 -10.60
C GLY A 106 7.39 -7.89 -10.38
N LEU A 107 7.85 -7.84 -9.12
CA LEU A 107 9.19 -7.38 -8.76
C LEU A 107 10.29 -8.19 -9.46
N ARG A 108 10.17 -9.53 -9.50
CA ARG A 108 11.14 -10.42 -10.20
C ARG A 108 11.24 -10.06 -11.68
N ARG A 109 10.09 -9.81 -12.34
CA ARG A 109 10.03 -9.46 -13.76
C ARG A 109 10.66 -8.12 -14.09
N MET A 110 10.69 -7.21 -13.11
CA MET A 110 11.38 -5.92 -13.24
C MET A 110 12.89 -6.02 -12.95
N GLY A 111 13.40 -7.22 -12.68
CA GLY A 111 14.83 -7.47 -12.47
C GLY A 111 15.34 -7.20 -11.06
N PHE A 112 14.47 -6.88 -10.10
CA PHE A 112 14.88 -6.80 -8.70
C PHE A 112 15.14 -8.22 -8.18
N ALA A 113 16.17 -8.45 -7.36
CA ALA A 113 16.50 -9.72 -6.70
C ALA A 113 15.76 -9.88 -5.34
N GLN A 114 15.65 -11.11 -4.80
CA GLN A 114 14.68 -11.41 -3.72
C GLN A 114 15.12 -10.78 -2.40
N ASP A 115 16.44 -10.71 -2.25
CA ASP A 115 17.20 -10.00 -1.24
C ASP A 115 17.19 -8.47 -1.43
N GLU A 116 16.84 -7.95 -2.61
CA GLU A 116 16.67 -6.50 -2.84
C GLU A 116 15.26 -6.02 -2.45
N PHE A 117 14.21 -6.58 -3.06
CA PHE A 117 12.84 -6.12 -2.86
C PHE A 117 11.80 -7.24 -2.81
N THR A 118 10.90 -7.15 -1.85
CA THR A 118 9.70 -7.98 -1.73
C THR A 118 8.48 -7.08 -1.50
N GLY A 119 7.27 -7.63 -1.59
CA GLY A 119 6.05 -6.90 -1.23
C GLY A 119 6.04 -6.39 0.22
N HIS A 120 6.88 -6.93 1.10
CA HIS A 120 7.03 -6.41 2.46
C HIS A 120 7.99 -5.22 2.56
N SER A 121 8.87 -5.02 1.57
CA SER A 121 9.88 -3.97 1.59
C SER A 121 9.26 -2.58 1.71
N PHE A 122 8.09 -2.32 1.11
CA PHE A 122 7.38 -1.03 1.23
C PHE A 122 7.10 -0.63 2.67
N ARG A 123 6.73 -1.60 3.51
CA ARG A 123 6.41 -1.35 4.92
C ARG A 123 7.65 -1.01 5.73
N SER A 124 8.72 -1.77 5.54
CA SER A 124 9.98 -1.52 6.22
C SER A 124 10.57 -0.17 5.80
N MET A 125 10.55 0.15 4.51
CA MET A 125 10.99 1.45 3.99
C MET A 125 10.19 2.60 4.60
N PHE A 126 8.85 2.52 4.57
CA PHE A 126 7.99 3.53 5.18
C PHE A 126 8.32 3.73 6.66
N SER A 127 8.42 2.64 7.43
CA SER A 127 8.76 2.70 8.85
C SER A 127 10.07 3.43 9.11
N THR A 128 11.14 3.04 8.42
CA THR A 128 12.47 3.65 8.61
C THR A 128 12.45 5.13 8.22
N ILE A 129 11.97 5.44 7.01
CA ILE A 129 12.05 6.78 6.44
C ILE A 129 11.12 7.75 7.19
N ALA A 130 9.94 7.32 7.59
CA ALA A 130 9.04 8.16 8.39
C ALA A 130 9.65 8.49 9.76
N ASN A 131 10.29 7.53 10.44
CA ASN A 131 10.99 7.77 11.71
C ASN A 131 12.16 8.74 11.53
N GLU A 132 12.99 8.54 10.50
CA GLU A 132 14.14 9.41 10.20
C GLU A 132 13.72 10.86 9.87
N ASN A 133 12.51 11.07 9.37
CA ASN A 133 11.94 12.39 9.07
C ASN A 133 11.09 12.96 10.22
N GLY A 134 11.14 12.36 11.41
CA GLY A 134 10.56 12.94 12.62
C GLY A 134 9.03 12.82 12.72
N TRP A 135 8.40 11.95 11.94
CA TRP A 135 6.98 11.64 12.14
C TRP A 135 6.75 10.95 13.49
N ALA A 136 5.60 11.22 14.10
CA ALA A 136 5.26 10.68 15.41
C ALA A 136 5.27 9.13 15.38
N PRO A 137 6.07 8.46 16.24
CA PRO A 137 6.15 7.00 16.25
C PRO A 137 4.79 6.31 16.40
N ASP A 138 3.91 6.84 17.25
CA ASP A 138 2.57 6.29 17.43
C ASP A 138 1.72 6.36 16.14
N ALA A 139 1.87 7.41 15.33
CA ALA A 139 1.18 7.54 14.06
C ALA A 139 1.71 6.52 13.03
N ILE A 140 3.02 6.28 13.02
CA ILE A 140 3.70 5.27 12.18
C ILE A 140 3.23 3.86 12.58
N GLU A 141 3.28 3.52 13.86
CA GLU A 141 2.87 2.21 14.37
C GLU A 141 1.36 1.98 14.16
N ARG A 142 0.55 3.04 14.25
CA ARG A 142 -0.87 2.98 13.91
C ARG A 142 -1.07 2.72 12.41
N GLN A 143 -0.32 3.38 11.53
CA GLN A 143 -0.35 3.16 10.07
C GLN A 143 0.08 1.75 9.69
N LEU A 144 1.04 1.18 10.41
CA LEU A 144 1.50 -0.18 10.18
C LEU A 144 0.60 -1.23 10.86
N ALA A 145 -0.49 -0.84 11.51
CA ALA A 145 -1.33 -1.74 12.31
C ALA A 145 -0.50 -2.59 13.29
N HIS A 146 0.49 -1.97 13.92
CA HIS A 146 1.38 -2.57 14.92
C HIS A 146 0.87 -2.40 16.35
N VAL A 147 0.09 -1.36 16.62
CA VAL A 147 -0.66 -1.04 17.87
C VAL A 147 -0.52 -2.08 18.99
N GLU A 148 0.37 -1.81 19.94
CA GLU A 148 0.56 -2.57 21.16
C GLU A 148 -0.52 -2.26 22.21
N GLY A 149 -1.04 -3.29 22.89
CA GLY A 149 -1.70 -3.11 24.20
C GLY A 149 -3.19 -2.71 24.23
N ASN A 150 -3.96 -3.50 25.00
CA ASN A 150 -5.37 -3.32 25.36
C ASN A 150 -6.39 -3.14 24.22
N ALA A 151 -6.93 -4.29 23.76
CA ALA A 151 -8.06 -4.39 22.83
C ALA A 151 -9.24 -3.49 23.19
N VAL A 152 -9.42 -3.16 24.48
CA VAL A 152 -10.50 -2.29 24.97
C VAL A 152 -10.32 -0.82 24.56
N ARG A 153 -9.11 -0.25 24.56
CA ARG A 153 -8.89 1.13 24.10
C ARG A 153 -8.75 1.19 22.57
N ALA A 154 -8.10 0.19 21.98
CA ALA A 154 -7.83 0.14 20.54
C ALA A 154 -9.10 -0.06 19.67
N ALA A 155 -10.16 -0.65 20.23
CA ALA A 155 -11.45 -0.85 19.55
C ALA A 155 -12.30 0.43 19.42
N TYR A 156 -12.02 1.48 20.21
CA TYR A 156 -12.82 2.72 20.19
C TYR A 156 -12.11 3.91 19.53
N ASN A 157 -10.80 3.83 19.26
CA ASN A 157 -10.04 4.96 18.72
C ASN A 157 -9.58 4.76 17.26
N HIS A 158 -10.52 4.45 16.35
CA HIS A 158 -10.22 4.30 14.92
C HIS A 158 -9.77 5.61 14.25
N ALA A 159 -10.07 6.75 14.86
CA ALA A 159 -9.68 8.09 14.40
C ALA A 159 -8.37 8.59 15.03
N GLU A 160 -7.71 7.80 15.89
CA GLU A 160 -6.47 8.22 16.54
C GLU A 160 -5.39 8.55 15.52
N TYR A 161 -4.79 9.73 15.68
CA TYR A 161 -3.77 10.27 14.78
C TYR A 161 -4.21 10.39 13.32
N LEU A 162 -5.50 10.29 12.99
CA LEU A 162 -5.97 10.28 11.60
C LEU A 162 -5.58 11.55 10.81
N PRO A 163 -5.68 12.79 11.37
CA PRO A 163 -5.19 13.98 10.69
C PRO A 163 -3.68 13.91 10.39
N GLN A 164 -2.88 13.53 11.38
CA GLN A 164 -1.43 13.40 11.25
C GLN A 164 -1.04 12.30 10.24
N ARG A 165 -1.77 11.18 10.24
CA ARG A 165 -1.54 10.08 9.29
C ARG A 165 -1.92 10.46 7.86
N ARG A 166 -2.93 11.32 7.67
CA ARG A 166 -3.28 11.86 6.35
C ARG A 166 -2.14 12.71 5.81
N GLU A 167 -1.61 13.62 6.61
CA GLU A 167 -0.44 14.43 6.24
C GLU A 167 0.78 13.54 5.97
N MET A 168 1.04 12.56 6.84
CA MET A 168 2.16 11.63 6.71
C MET A 168 2.09 10.79 5.43
N LEU A 169 0.94 10.23 5.08
CA LEU A 169 0.80 9.44 3.86
C LEU A 169 0.82 10.28 2.60
N GLN A 170 0.34 11.52 2.65
CA GLN A 170 0.52 12.45 1.54
C GLN A 170 2.00 12.76 1.33
N TRP A 171 2.70 13.17 2.38
CA TRP A 171 4.15 13.41 2.34
C TRP A 171 4.92 12.19 1.83
N TRP A 172 4.58 11.00 2.33
CA TRP A 172 5.23 9.76 1.92
C TRP A 172 5.06 9.49 0.42
N ALA A 173 3.84 9.67 -0.11
CA ALA A 173 3.58 9.50 -1.52
C ALA A 173 4.31 10.55 -2.38
N ASP A 174 4.33 11.82 -1.94
CA ASP A 174 5.08 12.88 -2.61
C ASP A 174 6.59 12.60 -2.61
N TRP A 175 7.12 12.08 -1.49
CA TRP A 175 8.53 11.71 -1.37
C TRP A 175 8.89 10.54 -2.31
N LEU A 176 8.03 9.53 -2.44
CA LEU A 176 8.24 8.42 -3.37
C LEU A 176 8.28 8.90 -4.83
N GLU A 177 7.39 9.82 -5.22
CA GLU A 177 7.41 10.43 -6.56
C GLU A 177 8.68 11.25 -6.79
N GLN A 178 9.08 12.08 -5.83
CA GLN A 178 10.34 12.84 -5.92
C GLN A 178 11.55 11.92 -6.08
N MET A 179 11.59 10.78 -5.36
CA MET A 179 12.64 9.79 -5.54
C MET A 179 12.61 9.17 -6.95
N ALA A 180 11.42 8.93 -7.50
CA ALA A 180 11.24 8.41 -8.84
C ALA A 180 11.70 9.41 -9.91
N GLU A 181 11.48 10.70 -9.71
CA GLU A 181 11.92 11.77 -10.61
C GLU A 181 13.44 12.00 -10.53
N ALA A 182 14.01 11.99 -9.32
CA ALA A 182 15.42 12.34 -9.09
C ALA A 182 16.42 11.27 -9.56
N CYS A 183 15.98 10.04 -9.84
CA CYS A 183 16.88 8.96 -10.26
C CYS A 183 16.94 8.87 -11.81
N PRO A 184 18.11 8.75 -12.46
CA PRO A 184 18.21 8.63 -13.92
C PRO A 184 17.81 7.23 -14.43
N LEU A 185 17.35 7.11 -15.67
CA LEU A 185 17.02 5.82 -16.30
C LEU A 185 18.23 4.85 -16.17
N ARG A 186 18.00 3.65 -15.63
CA ARG A 186 18.98 2.55 -15.78
C ARG A 186 19.08 2.27 -17.28
N LYS A 187 20.29 2.44 -17.84
CA LYS A 187 20.60 2.07 -19.22
C LYS A 187 20.49 0.56 -19.41
#